data_AF-A0A7V4MIT5-F1
#
_entry.id   AF-A0A7V4MIT5-F1
#
_cell.length_a   1.000
_cell.length_b   1.000
_cell.length_c   1.000
_cell.angle_alpha   90.00
_cell.angle_beta   90.00
_cell.angle_gamma   90.00
#
_symmetry.space_group_name_H-M   'P 1'
#
loop_
_entity.id
_entity.type
_entity.pdbx_description
1 polymer ?
#
loop_
_entity_poly.entity_id
_entity_poly.type
_entity_poly.pdbx_seq_one_letter_code
_entity_poly.pdbx_strand_id
1 'polypeptide(L)'
;MSVMLIGIDASRANKEHKTGTEWYSYYLIKEFARLDAKNQYILYADKPLKGGLTDLTTDTFSMKKDKDEAEFDKYGYQVIKSPHNNFKAKVLNWPFYFFWTQGRLSLEMAISRPDVLFIP
;
A
#
# COMPACT_ATOMS: atom_id res chain seq x y z
N MET A 1 9.67 2.27 -23.17
CA MET A 1 9.85 1.49 -21.93
C MET A 1 8.53 0.79 -21.58
N SER A 2 8.55 -0.48 -21.16
CA SER A 2 7.37 -1.28 -20.77
C SER A 2 6.67 -0.76 -19.50
N VAL A 3 5.42 -1.17 -19.29
CA VAL A 3 4.68 -1.02 -18.03
C VAL A 3 5.23 -2.02 -17.02
N MET A 4 5.40 -1.61 -15.76
CA MET A 4 5.87 -2.46 -14.67
C MET A 4 4.81 -2.61 -13.58
N LEU A 5 4.84 -3.74 -12.88
CA LEU A 5 4.18 -3.93 -11.59
C LEU A 5 5.17 -3.61 -10.47
N ILE A 6 4.85 -2.61 -9.65
CA ILE A 6 5.68 -2.13 -8.55
C ILE A 6 5.00 -2.46 -7.22
N GLY A 7 5.69 -3.22 -6.37
CA GLY A 7 5.29 -3.47 -4.99
C GLY A 7 5.84 -2.41 -4.06
N ILE A 8 5.06 -1.98 -3.07
CA ILE A 8 5.52 -1.09 -2.00
C ILE A 8 5.19 -1.71 -0.64
N ASP A 9 6.15 -1.78 0.28
CA ASP A 9 5.85 -2.07 1.70
C ASP A 9 5.15 -0.86 2.33
N ALA A 10 3.82 -0.96 2.45
CA ALA A 10 2.97 0.09 3.01
C ALA A 10 2.73 -0.10 4.52
N SER A 11 3.32 -1.11 5.17
CA SER A 11 3.08 -1.41 6.59
C SER A 11 3.41 -0.23 7.51
N ARG A 12 4.48 0.52 7.21
CA ARG A 12 4.86 1.74 7.95
C ARG A 12 3.86 2.87 7.71
N ALA A 13 3.54 3.14 6.45
CA ALA A 13 2.56 4.16 6.09
C ALA A 13 1.17 3.87 6.72
N ASN A 14 0.83 2.59 6.92
CA ASN A 14 -0.47 2.18 7.45
C ASN A 14 -0.58 2.22 8.99
N LYS A 15 0.47 2.58 9.72
CA LYS A 15 0.37 2.73 11.18
C LYS A 15 -0.54 3.88 11.57
N GLU A 16 -1.29 3.68 12.65
CA GLU A 16 -2.20 4.69 13.23
C GLU A 16 -1.42 5.90 13.76
N HIS A 17 -0.40 5.67 14.57
CA HIS A 17 0.50 6.71 15.06
C HIS A 17 1.73 6.83 14.15
N LYS A 18 1.95 8.02 13.60
CA LYS A 18 3.05 8.33 12.69
C LYS A 18 3.97 9.37 13.32
N THR A 19 5.27 9.08 13.41
CA THR A 19 6.24 9.98 14.09
C THR A 19 7.47 10.30 13.25
N GLY A 20 7.75 9.56 12.18
CA GLY A 20 8.86 9.84 11.28
C GLY A 20 8.78 9.03 10.01
N THR A 21 9.28 7.79 10.04
CA THR A 21 9.37 6.99 8.81
C THR A 21 8.01 6.67 8.21
N GLU A 22 7.02 6.48 9.07
CA GLU A 22 5.63 6.31 8.67
C GLU A 22 5.10 7.48 7.83
N TRP A 23 5.55 8.72 8.09
CA TRP A 23 5.13 9.91 7.34
C TRP A 23 5.74 9.96 5.95
N TYR A 24 7.05 9.77 5.82
CA TYR A 24 7.65 9.82 4.49
C TYR A 24 7.16 8.65 3.63
N SER A 25 6.98 7.44 4.17
CA SER A 25 6.44 6.31 3.41
C SER A 25 5.02 6.62 2.93
N TYR A 26 4.20 7.25 3.79
CA TYR A 26 2.85 7.70 3.43
C TYR A 26 2.86 8.72 2.28
N TYR A 27 3.68 9.76 2.36
CA TYR A 27 3.75 10.77 1.31
C TYR A 27 4.40 10.25 0.03
N LEU A 28 5.40 9.37 0.10
CA LEU A 28 5.98 8.73 -1.09
C LEU A 28 4.93 7.95 -1.88
N ILE A 29 4.06 7.18 -1.20
CA ILE A 29 2.96 6.47 -1.86
C ILE A 29 2.02 7.44 -2.58
N LYS A 30 1.66 8.56 -1.94
CA LYS A 30 0.80 9.58 -2.56
C LYS A 30 1.46 10.25 -3.75
N GLU A 31 2.74 10.59 -3.65
CA GLU A 31 3.48 11.19 -4.76
C GLU A 31 3.63 10.22 -5.93
N PHE A 32 3.87 8.92 -5.68
CA PHE A 32 3.83 7.92 -6.76
C PHE A 32 2.45 7.86 -7.43
N ALA A 33 1.38 7.82 -6.66
CA ALA A 33 0.02 7.80 -7.19
C ALA A 33 -0.33 9.05 -7.99
N ARG A 34 0.20 10.21 -7.60
CA ARG A 34 0.01 11.49 -8.29
C ARG A 34 0.81 11.54 -9.60
N LEU A 35 2.07 11.14 -9.57
CA LEU A 35 3.03 11.34 -10.66
C LEU A 35 3.03 10.25 -11.72
N ASP A 36 2.82 8.99 -11.33
CA ASP A 36 2.98 7.85 -12.24
C ASP A 36 1.63 7.32 -12.73
N ALA A 37 1.27 7.72 -13.95
CA ALA A 37 0.08 7.23 -14.65
C ALA A 37 0.33 5.94 -15.47
N LYS A 38 1.56 5.45 -15.50
CA LYS A 38 1.99 4.40 -16.43
C LYS A 38 2.09 3.04 -15.77
N ASN A 39 2.75 2.97 -14.62
CA ASN A 39 2.99 1.69 -13.95
C ASN A 39 1.80 1.27 -13.08
N GLN A 40 1.79 0.01 -12.68
CA GLN A 40 0.78 -0.58 -11.79
C GLN A 40 1.40 -0.80 -10.40
N TYR A 41 0.61 -0.62 -9.35
CA TYR A 41 1.11 -0.65 -7.99
C TYR A 41 0.34 -1.64 -7.10
N ILE A 42 1.08 -2.36 -6.26
CA ILE A 42 0.54 -3.16 -5.16
C ILE A 42 1.11 -2.62 -3.84
N LEU A 43 0.24 -2.17 -2.95
CA LEU A 43 0.58 -1.81 -1.59
C LEU A 43 0.46 -3.05 -0.70
N TYR A 44 1.57 -3.51 -0.13
CA TYR A 44 1.58 -4.65 0.80
C TYR A 44 1.51 -4.17 2.25
N ALA A 45 0.62 -4.75 3.04
CA ALA A 45 0.51 -4.47 4.48
C ALA A 45 0.02 -5.70 5.26
N ASP A 46 0.33 -5.73 6.55
CA ASP A 46 -0.09 -6.80 7.48
C ASP A 46 -1.56 -6.65 7.91
N LYS A 47 -2.15 -5.48 7.67
CA LYS A 47 -3.52 -5.11 7.99
C LYS A 47 -4.14 -4.33 6.83
N PRO A 48 -5.47 -4.30 6.71
CA PRO A 48 -6.14 -3.44 5.73
C PRO A 48 -5.65 -2.00 5.83
N LEU A 49 -5.42 -1.38 4.67
CA LEU A 49 -5.07 0.04 4.58
C LEU A 49 -6.22 0.90 5.08
N LYS A 50 -5.90 2.00 5.75
CA LYS A 50 -6.89 2.88 6.39
C LYS A 50 -6.62 4.35 6.10
N GLY A 51 -7.65 5.18 6.30
CA GLY A 51 -7.56 6.63 6.17
C GLY A 51 -7.10 7.05 4.78
N GLY A 52 -6.24 8.06 4.69
CA GLY A 52 -5.77 8.57 3.39
C GLY A 52 -4.87 7.64 2.56
N LEU A 53 -4.80 6.34 2.87
CA LEU A 53 -4.24 5.31 2.00
C LEU A 53 -5.31 4.54 1.20
N THR A 54 -6.60 4.63 1.57
CA THR A 54 -7.70 4.03 0.80
C THR A 54 -8.14 4.90 -0.38
N ASP A 55 -7.94 6.22 -0.27
CA ASP A 55 -8.14 7.20 -1.35
C ASP A 55 -6.91 8.10 -1.52
N LEU A 56 -6.13 7.79 -2.55
CA LEU A 56 -4.92 8.50 -2.94
C LEU A 56 -5.19 9.71 -3.86
N THR A 57 -6.46 10.04 -4.15
CA THR A 57 -6.82 11.20 -5.01
C THR A 57 -6.80 12.53 -4.27
N THR A 58 -6.78 12.50 -2.94
CA THR A 58 -6.84 13.71 -2.12
C THR A 58 -5.46 14.06 -1.60
N ASP A 59 -5.03 15.33 -1.68
CA ASP A 59 -3.71 15.75 -1.18
C ASP A 59 -3.70 15.95 0.34
N THR A 60 -4.83 16.35 0.92
CA THR A 60 -4.96 16.62 2.36
C THR A 60 -4.93 15.34 3.19
N PHE A 61 -4.12 15.34 4.24
CA PHE A 61 -4.21 14.34 5.31
C PHE A 61 -5.58 14.49 5.99
N SER A 62 -6.57 13.70 5.56
CA SER A 62 -7.87 13.69 6.20
C SER A 62 -7.76 12.89 7.51
N MET A 63 -7.89 13.58 8.64
CA MET A 63 -8.16 13.00 9.96
C MET A 63 -9.62 12.51 10.08
N LYS A 64 -10.37 12.41 8.97
CA LYS A 64 -11.67 11.74 9.04
C LYS A 64 -11.40 10.30 9.47
N LYS A 65 -11.99 9.91 10.60
CA LYS A 65 -12.34 8.52 10.87
C LYS A 65 -13.34 8.12 9.79
N ASP A 66 -12.85 7.83 8.60
CA ASP A 66 -13.68 7.18 7.60
C ASP A 66 -14.01 5.81 8.21
N LYS A 67 -15.27 5.69 8.64
CA LYS A 67 -15.91 4.41 8.96
C LYS A 67 -16.17 3.71 7.64
N ASP A 68 -15.11 3.36 6.93
CA ASP A 68 -15.23 2.57 5.71
C ASP A 68 -14.50 1.26 5.99
N GLU A 69 -15.31 0.22 6.20
CA GLU A 69 -14.81 -1.14 6.16
C GLU A 69 -14.03 -1.32 4.85
N ALA A 70 -12.88 -1.99 4.92
CA ALA A 70 -12.06 -2.20 3.74
C ALA A 70 -12.84 -2.99 2.70
N GLU A 71 -13.03 -2.40 1.53
CA GLU A 71 -13.63 -3.09 0.38
C GLU A 71 -12.56 -3.91 -0.35
N PHE A 72 -12.91 -5.13 -0.74
CA PHE A 72 -12.03 -6.05 -1.46
C PHE A 72 -12.66 -6.44 -2.79
N ASP A 73 -11.83 -6.52 -3.82
CA ASP A 73 -12.23 -7.05 -5.12
C ASP A 73 -12.41 -8.58 -5.08
N LYS A 74 -12.92 -9.14 -6.17
CA LYS A 74 -13.13 -10.60 -6.32
C LYS A 74 -11.84 -11.44 -6.27
N TYR A 75 -10.67 -10.80 -6.32
CA TYR A 75 -9.35 -11.44 -6.25
C TYR A 75 -8.71 -11.28 -4.86
N GLY A 76 -9.40 -10.64 -3.92
CA GLY A 76 -8.91 -10.40 -2.56
C GLY A 76 -7.92 -9.25 -2.44
N TYR A 77 -7.80 -8.39 -3.45
CA TYR A 77 -7.08 -7.11 -3.29
C TYR A 77 -8.03 -6.09 -2.67
N GLN A 78 -7.55 -5.37 -1.66
CA GLN A 78 -8.26 -4.20 -1.16
C GLN A 78 -8.28 -3.12 -2.25
N VAL A 79 -9.46 -2.58 -2.49
CA VAL A 79 -9.70 -1.53 -3.49
C VAL A 79 -9.09 -0.23 -2.99
N ILE A 80 -8.23 0.39 -3.80
CA ILE A 80 -7.58 1.67 -3.50
C ILE A 80 -7.93 2.67 -4.60
N LYS A 81 -8.63 3.73 -4.23
CA LYS A 81 -8.92 4.80 -5.16
C LYS A 81 -7.65 5.59 -5.42
N SER A 82 -7.33 5.82 -6.70
CA SER A 82 -6.11 6.51 -7.12
C SER A 82 -6.36 7.34 -8.39
N PRO A 83 -5.58 8.41 -8.63
CA PRO A 83 -5.80 9.32 -9.77
C PRO A 83 -5.84 8.62 -11.13
N HIS A 84 -5.00 7.59 -11.30
CA HIS A 84 -4.84 6.86 -12.56
C HIS A 84 -5.40 5.43 -12.50
N ASN A 85 -6.17 5.10 -11.46
CA ASN A 85 -6.76 3.78 -11.22
C ASN A 85 -5.76 2.62 -11.35
N ASN A 86 -4.54 2.83 -10.83
CA ASN A 86 -3.40 1.93 -10.98
C ASN A 86 -2.83 1.44 -9.64
N PHE A 87 -3.53 1.69 -8.52
CA PHE A 87 -3.18 1.18 -7.20
C PHE A 87 -4.20 0.17 -6.71
N LYS A 88 -3.70 -0.87 -6.07
CA LYS A 88 -4.48 -1.80 -5.25
C LYS A 88 -3.65 -2.23 -4.04
N ALA A 89 -4.29 -2.79 -3.02
CA ALA A 89 -3.57 -3.26 -1.84
C ALA A 89 -3.75 -4.77 -1.64
N LYS A 90 -2.71 -5.43 -1.13
CA LYS A 90 -2.76 -6.84 -0.75
C LYS A 90 -2.47 -6.96 0.74
N VAL A 91 -3.49 -7.39 1.48
CA VAL A 91 -3.37 -7.63 2.92
C VAL A 91 -2.80 -9.03 3.13
N LEU A 92 -1.64 -9.10 3.77
CA LEU A 92 -0.97 -10.36 4.05
C LEU A 92 -1.07 -10.63 5.55
N ASN A 93 -2.00 -11.49 5.95
CA ASN A 93 -2.13 -11.84 7.36
C ASN A 93 -0.83 -12.47 7.88
N TRP A 94 -0.33 -11.97 9.01
CA TRP A 94 0.87 -12.46 9.67
C TRP A 94 0.60 -12.61 11.18
N PRO A 95 0.75 -13.80 11.76
CA PRO A 95 0.36 -14.06 13.14
C PRO A 95 1.35 -13.49 14.19
N PHE A 96 2.54 -13.05 13.78
CA PHE A 96 3.56 -12.51 14.68
C PHE A 96 3.68 -11.00 14.57
N TYR A 97 4.04 -10.33 15.67
CA TYR A 97 4.25 -8.87 15.70
C TYR A 97 5.57 -8.43 15.06
N PHE A 98 6.48 -9.36 14.76
CA PHE A 98 7.83 -9.12 14.25
C PHE A 98 8.08 -9.98 13.00
N PHE A 99 9.20 -9.74 12.30
CA PHE A 99 9.55 -10.39 11.03
C PHE A 99 8.51 -10.23 9.91
N TRP A 100 7.73 -9.15 9.90
CA TRP A 100 6.85 -8.82 8.78
C TRP A 100 7.60 -8.78 7.43
N THR A 101 8.58 -7.89 7.31
CA THR A 101 9.30 -7.65 6.05
C THR A 101 10.20 -8.85 5.69
N GLN A 102 10.96 -9.36 6.65
CA GLN A 102 11.90 -10.48 6.43
C GLN A 102 11.22 -11.85 6.32
N GLY A 103 10.01 -12.00 6.85
CA GLY A 103 9.24 -13.24 6.83
C GLY A 103 8.09 -13.18 5.84
N ARG A 104 6.96 -12.58 6.23
CA ARG A 104 5.72 -12.65 5.45
C ARG A 104 5.82 -12.01 4.07
N LEU A 105 6.41 -10.82 3.99
CA LEU A 105 6.59 -10.12 2.72
C LEU A 105 7.60 -10.86 1.84
N SER A 106 8.69 -11.36 2.41
CA SER A 106 9.67 -12.16 1.67
C SER A 106 9.07 -13.44 1.08
N LEU A 107 8.17 -14.12 1.81
CA LEU A 107 7.41 -15.27 1.29
C LEU A 107 6.51 -14.86 0.12
N GLU A 108 5.87 -13.69 0.19
CA GLU A 108 5.09 -13.16 -0.92
C GLU A 108 5.95 -12.95 -2.17
N MET A 109 7.17 -12.44 -2.01
CA MET A 109 8.10 -12.26 -3.13
C MET A 109 8.56 -13.59 -3.73
N ALA A 110 8.63 -14.66 -2.94
CA ALA A 110 8.94 -15.99 -3.47
C ALA A 110 7.80 -16.57 -4.34
N ILE A 111 6.54 -16.21 -4.08
CA ILE A 111 5.37 -16.81 -4.72
C ILE A 111 4.80 -15.91 -5.83
N SER A 112 4.78 -14.60 -5.62
CA SER A 112 4.09 -13.63 -6.49
C SER A 112 4.81 -12.27 -6.44
N ARG A 113 6.08 -12.26 -6.85
CA ARG A 113 6.87 -11.02 -6.90
C ARG A 113 6.32 -10.02 -7.94
N PRO A 114 6.33 -8.72 -7.61
CA PRO A 114 6.27 -7.65 -8.61
C PRO A 114 7.58 -7.59 -9.41
N ASP A 115 7.63 -6.75 -10.45
CA ASP A 115 8.87 -6.48 -11.20
C ASP A 115 9.89 -5.74 -10.34
N VAL A 116 9.41 -4.84 -9.47
CA VAL A 116 10.23 -4.08 -8.51
C VAL A 116 9.53 -4.06 -7.16
N LEU A 117 10.26 -4.31 -6.08
CA LEU A 117 9.80 -4.09 -4.71
C LEU A 117 10.52 -2.86 -4.14
N PHE A 118 9.76 -1.90 -3.63
CA PHE A 118 10.24 -0.71 -2.95
C PHE A 118 9.89 -0.77 -1.46
N ILE A 119 10.90 -0.67 -0.59
CA ILE A 119 10.74 -0.64 0.87
C ILE A 119 11.22 0.73 1.36
N PRO A 120 10.30 1.70 1.52
CA PRO A 120 10.62 3.05 1.97
C PRO A 120 11.08 3.06 3.43
#